data_AF-A0A7C4RAS0-F1
#
_entry.id   AF-A0A7C4RAS0-F1
#
_cell.length_a   1.000
_cell.length_b   1.000
_cell.length_c   1.000
_cell.angle_alpha   90.00
_cell.angle_beta   90.00
_cell.angle_gamma   90.00
#
_symmetry.space_group_name_H-M   'P 1'
#
loop_
_entity.id
_entity.type
_entity.pdbx_description
1 polymer ?
#
loop_
_entity_poly.entity_id
_entity_poly.type
_entity_poly.pdbx_seq_one_letter_code
_entity_poly.pdbx_strand_id
1 'polypeptide(L)'
;MPEAAEEVKKLDFSIESLLQPDYAPIIDRAEKRVVEALVTNPPEVSYDPRRYNENVEILSFPVAVILVSAIASEYVKRRFALAEARRAYNLLRAEGAEKIIEVANKFGWRIKLSSVNIGLEKFDFSLHFIDYLRNTSLFHEKEWKLVNRPVIKGEVYLSKQDVARLLQEEIRRHIESKVDPKMRSILPEKIIEWAESLKNGYAEKIREETFSVGVFSPSGVESDCLPPCIR
;
A
#
# COMPACT_ATOMS: atom_id res chain seq x y z
N MET A 1 10.87 8.44 5.66
CA MET A 1 9.43 8.45 5.99
C MET A 1 9.07 8.86 7.41
N PRO A 2 9.97 9.31 8.32
CA PRO A 2 9.53 10.21 9.37
C PRO A 2 9.26 11.63 8.83
N GLU A 3 9.79 12.00 7.66
CA GLU A 3 9.69 13.37 7.14
C GLU A 3 8.24 13.88 7.02
N ALA A 4 7.29 13.13 6.49
CA ALA A 4 5.91 13.61 6.37
C ALA A 4 5.21 13.81 7.73
N ALA A 5 5.48 12.92 8.72
CA ALA A 5 4.94 13.06 10.06
C ALA A 5 5.66 14.16 10.88
N GLU A 6 6.94 14.39 10.60
CA GLU A 6 7.71 15.50 11.15
C GLU A 6 7.30 16.85 10.54
N GLU A 7 7.01 16.92 9.24
CA GLU A 7 6.47 18.11 8.59
C GLU A 7 5.09 18.47 9.17
N VAL A 8 4.23 17.48 9.41
CA VAL A 8 2.95 17.68 10.13
C VAL A 8 3.13 18.03 11.61
N LYS A 9 4.28 17.74 12.23
CA LYS A 9 4.61 18.20 13.59
C LYS A 9 5.24 19.59 13.63
N LYS A 10 5.96 20.00 12.57
CA LYS A 10 6.62 21.30 12.44
C LYS A 10 5.61 22.40 12.12
N LEU A 11 4.61 22.06 11.31
CA LEU A 11 3.39 22.82 11.23
C LEU A 11 2.62 22.48 12.51
N ASP A 12 2.21 23.44 13.35
CA ASP A 12 1.36 23.19 14.52
C ASP A 12 -0.05 22.72 14.07
N PHE A 13 -0.13 21.56 13.40
CA PHE A 13 -1.34 20.91 12.92
C PHE A 13 -2.07 20.32 14.12
N SER A 14 -2.89 21.15 14.76
CA SER A 14 -4.03 20.58 15.46
C SER A 14 -4.91 19.87 14.43
N ILE A 15 -5.50 18.74 14.81
CA ILE A 15 -6.46 18.04 13.94
C ILE A 15 -7.63 18.97 13.57
N GLU A 16 -7.92 19.98 14.41
CA GLU A 16 -8.90 21.04 14.11
C GLU A 16 -8.46 22.00 13.00
N SER A 17 -7.15 22.29 12.84
CA SER A 17 -6.67 23.21 11.80
C SER A 17 -6.87 22.65 10.39
N LEU A 18 -6.96 21.32 10.24
CA LEU A 18 -7.32 20.68 8.97
C LEU A 18 -8.66 21.18 8.41
N LEU A 19 -9.55 21.71 9.26
CA LEU A 19 -10.86 22.20 8.84
C LEU A 19 -10.83 23.63 8.26
N GLN A 20 -9.66 24.28 8.20
CA GLN A 20 -9.54 25.61 7.62
C GLN A 20 -9.52 25.56 6.08
N PRO A 21 -10.03 26.62 5.39
CA PRO A 21 -10.13 26.66 3.93
C PRO A 21 -8.79 26.42 3.21
N ASP A 22 -7.69 26.86 3.81
CA ASP A 22 -6.34 26.75 3.26
C ASP A 22 -5.88 25.28 3.08
N TYR A 23 -6.50 24.35 3.81
CA TYR A 23 -6.23 22.91 3.71
C TYR A 23 -7.22 22.16 2.81
N ALA A 24 -8.21 22.84 2.22
CA ALA A 24 -9.20 22.19 1.35
C ALA A 24 -8.56 21.36 0.21
N PRO A 25 -7.50 21.82 -0.50
CA PRO A 25 -6.87 21.00 -1.54
C PRO A 25 -6.24 19.71 -1.00
N ILE A 26 -5.73 19.74 0.24
CA ILE A 26 -5.12 18.59 0.91
C ILE A 26 -6.20 17.59 1.33
N ILE A 27 -7.31 18.11 1.88
CA ILE A 27 -8.49 17.32 2.23
C ILE A 27 -9.09 16.64 1.00
N ASP A 28 -9.40 17.40 -0.05
CA ASP A 28 -10.01 16.88 -1.27
C ASP A 28 -9.15 15.78 -1.88
N ARG A 29 -7.83 15.99 -1.86
CA ARG A 29 -6.89 14.99 -2.33
C ARG A 29 -6.90 13.74 -1.46
N ALA A 30 -6.93 13.90 -0.13
CA ALA A 30 -6.96 12.79 0.82
C ALA A 30 -8.23 11.95 0.66
N GLU A 31 -9.41 12.58 0.56
CA GLU A 31 -10.65 11.88 0.25
C GLU A 31 -10.52 11.11 -1.06
N LYS A 32 -10.04 11.78 -2.12
CA LYS A 32 -9.89 11.15 -3.43
C LYS A 32 -9.01 9.91 -3.37
N ARG A 33 -7.96 9.88 -2.54
CA ARG A 33 -7.14 8.67 -2.33
C ARG A 33 -7.94 7.53 -1.75
N VAL A 34 -8.72 7.82 -0.70
CA VAL A 34 -9.58 6.81 -0.05
C VAL A 34 -10.64 6.31 -1.03
N VAL A 35 -11.29 7.21 -1.77
CA VAL A 35 -12.30 6.86 -2.78
C VAL A 35 -11.70 6.04 -3.90
N GLU A 36 -10.56 6.45 -4.47
CA GLU A 36 -9.87 5.69 -5.52
C GLU A 36 -9.55 4.27 -5.05
N ALA A 37 -9.03 4.13 -3.83
CA ALA A 37 -8.76 2.82 -3.24
C ALA A 37 -10.02 1.96 -3.10
N LEU A 38 -11.16 2.56 -2.74
CA LEU A 38 -12.42 1.85 -2.54
C LEU A 38 -13.16 1.51 -3.84
N VAL A 39 -12.96 2.28 -4.91
CA VAL A 39 -13.79 2.18 -6.11
C VAL A 39 -13.06 1.54 -7.29
N THR A 40 -11.73 1.58 -7.32
CA THR A 40 -10.96 1.00 -8.42
C THR A 40 -10.76 -0.50 -8.22
N ASN A 41 -10.81 -1.25 -9.32
CA ASN A 41 -10.51 -2.68 -9.34
C ASN A 41 -9.57 -2.99 -10.52
N PRO A 42 -8.32 -3.45 -10.26
CA PRO A 42 -7.71 -3.63 -8.95
C PRO A 42 -7.47 -2.28 -8.23
N PRO A 43 -7.43 -2.25 -6.88
CA PRO A 43 -7.39 -1.00 -6.10
C PRO A 43 -6.07 -0.24 -6.31
N GLU A 44 -6.14 1.03 -6.67
CA GLU A 44 -4.97 1.85 -7.00
C GLU A 44 -5.26 3.35 -6.78
N VAL A 45 -4.29 4.06 -6.22
CA VAL A 45 -4.33 5.52 -6.08
C VAL A 45 -3.59 6.18 -7.23
N SER A 46 -4.23 7.15 -7.87
CA SER A 46 -3.63 7.90 -8.98
C SER A 46 -2.53 8.85 -8.51
N TYR A 47 -1.61 9.20 -9.42
CA TYR A 47 -0.65 10.28 -9.24
C TYR A 47 -0.69 11.20 -10.46
N ASP A 48 -0.96 12.48 -10.24
CA ASP A 48 -0.97 13.49 -11.30
C ASP A 48 -0.29 14.78 -10.81
N PRO A 49 1.00 14.98 -11.14
CA PRO A 49 1.75 16.17 -10.73
C PRO A 49 1.29 17.45 -11.43
N ARG A 50 0.44 17.36 -12.48
CA ARG A 50 -0.15 18.55 -13.14
C ARG A 50 -1.36 19.06 -12.37
N ARG A 51 -2.04 18.16 -11.65
CA ARG A 51 -3.26 18.47 -10.90
C ARG A 51 -2.98 18.80 -9.44
N TYR A 52 -2.00 18.15 -8.84
CA TYR A 52 -1.64 18.34 -7.45
C TYR A 52 -0.16 18.68 -7.32
N ASN A 53 0.14 19.77 -6.61
CA ASN A 53 1.52 20.09 -6.27
C ASN A 53 2.08 19.09 -5.25
N GLU A 54 3.40 19.09 -5.09
CA GLU A 54 4.10 18.13 -4.24
C GLU A 54 3.68 18.23 -2.76
N ASN A 55 3.47 19.44 -2.23
CA ASN A 55 3.01 19.63 -0.85
C ASN A 55 1.63 19.03 -0.61
N VAL A 56 0.68 19.22 -1.53
CA VAL A 56 -0.66 18.63 -1.47
C VAL A 56 -0.57 17.10 -1.52
N GLU A 57 0.26 16.55 -2.41
CA GLU A 57 0.46 15.10 -2.49
C GLU A 57 1.10 14.53 -1.21
N ILE A 58 2.10 15.19 -0.62
CA ILE A 58 2.75 14.73 0.61
C ILE A 58 1.79 14.81 1.80
N LEU A 59 1.14 15.96 2.01
CA LEU A 59 0.30 16.20 3.19
C LEU A 59 -1.05 15.49 3.14
N SER A 60 -1.57 15.17 1.96
CA SER A 60 -2.83 14.42 1.85
C SER A 60 -2.70 12.97 2.29
N PHE A 61 -1.49 12.44 2.47
CA PHE A 61 -1.28 11.04 2.86
C PHE A 61 -1.60 10.83 4.35
N PRO A 62 -0.99 11.58 5.29
CA PRO A 62 -1.35 11.46 6.70
C PRO A 62 -2.83 11.76 6.95
N VAL A 63 -3.43 12.71 6.22
CA VAL A 63 -4.88 12.99 6.31
C VAL A 63 -5.71 11.79 5.87
N ALA A 64 -5.35 11.13 4.76
CA ALA A 64 -6.02 9.91 4.31
C ALA A 64 -5.87 8.76 5.33
N VAL A 65 -4.70 8.61 5.95
CA VAL A 65 -4.46 7.62 7.02
C VAL A 65 -5.37 7.90 8.23
N ILE A 66 -5.54 9.16 8.63
CA ILE A 66 -6.47 9.55 9.71
C ILE A 66 -7.91 9.19 9.34
N LEU A 67 -8.36 9.52 8.12
CA LEU A 67 -9.70 9.17 7.63
C LEU A 67 -9.94 7.66 7.66
N VAL A 68 -9.01 6.87 7.13
CA VAL A 68 -9.11 5.40 7.10
C VAL A 68 -9.10 4.83 8.52
N SER A 69 -8.31 5.40 9.43
CA SER A 69 -8.29 5.01 10.85
C SER A 69 -9.62 5.32 11.54
N ALA A 70 -10.24 6.46 11.23
CA ALA A 70 -11.56 6.86 11.73
C ALA A 70 -12.69 5.92 11.26
N ILE A 71 -12.61 5.41 10.01
CA ILE A 71 -13.58 4.43 9.48
C ILE A 71 -13.59 3.12 10.31
N ALA A 72 -12.44 2.75 10.89
CA ALA A 72 -12.27 1.55 11.73
C ALA A 72 -12.76 0.25 11.06
N SER A 73 -12.47 0.06 9.76
CA SER A 73 -12.80 -1.14 9.01
C SER A 73 -11.54 -1.84 8.48
N GLU A 74 -11.36 -3.11 8.83
CA GLU A 74 -10.23 -3.94 8.34
C GLU A 74 -10.22 -4.06 6.82
N TYR A 75 -11.39 -4.15 6.19
CA TYR A 75 -11.50 -4.20 4.73
C TYR A 75 -10.96 -2.92 4.09
N VAL A 76 -11.42 -1.76 4.57
CA VAL A 76 -11.00 -0.45 4.03
C VAL A 76 -9.52 -0.22 4.27
N LYS A 77 -9.00 -0.58 5.46
CA LYS A 77 -7.57 -0.54 5.77
C LYS A 77 -6.73 -1.32 4.77
N ARG A 78 -7.04 -2.61 4.57
CA ARG A 78 -6.28 -3.48 3.65
C ARG A 78 -6.36 -2.99 2.22
N ARG A 79 -7.55 -2.56 1.78
CA ARG A 79 -7.76 -2.07 0.42
C ARG A 79 -7.02 -0.76 0.16
N PHE A 80 -7.07 0.19 1.09
CA PHE A 80 -6.32 1.43 1.03
C PHE A 80 -4.80 1.20 1.00
N ALA A 81 -4.29 0.36 1.89
CA ALA A 81 -2.87 0.04 1.92
C ALA A 81 -2.39 -0.63 0.62
N LEU A 82 -3.19 -1.53 0.04
CA LEU A 82 -2.89 -2.14 -1.25
C LEU A 82 -2.88 -1.11 -2.39
N ALA A 83 -3.83 -0.17 -2.40
CA ALA A 83 -3.93 0.86 -3.42
C ALA A 83 -2.72 1.80 -3.44
N GLU A 84 -2.31 2.29 -2.26
CA GLU A 84 -1.12 3.14 -2.11
C GLU A 84 0.17 2.36 -2.38
N ALA A 85 0.23 1.08 -2.00
CA ALA A 85 1.37 0.23 -2.33
C ALA A 85 1.51 0.04 -3.85
N ARG A 86 0.41 -0.19 -4.58
CA ARG A 86 0.41 -0.31 -6.04
C ARG A 86 0.83 0.98 -6.73
N ARG A 87 0.39 2.11 -6.21
CA ARG A 87 0.89 3.43 -6.62
C ARG A 87 2.40 3.54 -6.42
N ALA A 88 2.91 3.19 -5.25
CA ALA A 88 4.35 3.24 -4.95
C ALA A 88 5.15 2.32 -5.89
N TYR A 89 4.65 1.12 -6.19
CA TYR A 89 5.24 0.21 -7.18
C TYR A 89 5.40 0.88 -8.55
N ASN A 90 4.35 1.54 -9.05
CA ASN A 90 4.39 2.21 -10.35
C ASN A 90 5.38 3.38 -10.37
N LEU A 91 5.45 4.16 -9.29
CA LEU A 91 6.44 5.23 -9.14
C LEU A 91 7.87 4.68 -9.08
N LEU A 92 8.13 3.66 -8.26
CA LEU A 92 9.46 3.03 -8.13
C LEU A 92 9.95 2.45 -9.46
N ARG A 93 9.05 1.91 -10.30
CA ARG A 93 9.42 1.43 -11.64
C ARG A 93 9.87 2.53 -12.58
N ALA A 94 9.43 3.76 -12.39
CA ALA A 94 9.89 4.91 -13.17
C ALA A 94 11.19 5.54 -12.63
N GLU A 95 11.56 5.25 -11.38
CA GLU A 95 12.67 5.92 -10.69
C GLU A 95 14.05 5.30 -10.94
N GLY A 96 15.12 6.06 -10.68
CA GLY A 96 16.50 5.56 -10.77
C GLY A 96 16.85 4.52 -9.69
N ALA A 97 17.86 3.69 -9.95
CA ALA A 97 18.29 2.64 -9.01
C ALA A 97 18.73 3.18 -7.64
N GLU A 98 19.36 4.35 -7.62
CA GLU A 98 19.77 5.06 -6.40
C GLU A 98 18.57 5.37 -5.49
N LYS A 99 17.48 5.87 -6.07
CA LYS A 99 16.27 6.23 -5.32
C LYS A 99 15.54 5.01 -4.77
N ILE A 100 15.53 3.91 -5.53
CA ILE A 100 15.00 2.62 -5.05
C ILE A 100 15.77 2.13 -3.82
N ILE A 101 17.10 2.23 -3.85
CA ILE A 101 17.95 1.88 -2.71
C ILE A 101 17.69 2.79 -1.52
N GLU A 102 17.53 4.09 -1.74
CA GLU A 102 17.18 5.04 -0.66
C GLU A 102 15.88 4.62 0.04
N VAL A 103 14.84 4.30 -0.74
CA VAL A 103 13.55 3.84 -0.18
C VAL A 103 13.71 2.52 0.57
N ALA A 104 14.40 1.55 0.00
CA ALA A 104 14.63 0.25 0.64
C ALA A 104 15.44 0.36 1.95
N ASN A 105 16.44 1.24 1.99
CA ASN A 105 17.24 1.50 3.19
C ASN A 105 16.38 2.09 4.33
N LYS A 106 15.35 2.88 4.00
CA LYS A 106 14.37 3.38 5.01
C LYS A 106 13.59 2.24 5.68
N PHE A 107 13.50 1.06 5.07
CA PHE A 107 12.94 -0.17 5.65
C PHE A 107 13.99 -1.12 6.24
N GLY A 108 15.25 -0.66 6.35
CA GLY A 108 16.36 -1.44 6.88
C GLY A 108 16.80 -2.59 6.00
N TRP A 109 16.51 -2.54 4.69
CA TRP A 109 16.97 -3.57 3.76
C TRP A 109 18.47 -3.49 3.55
N ARG A 110 19.14 -4.64 3.49
CA ARG A 110 20.53 -4.75 3.05
C ARG A 110 20.54 -4.95 1.54
N ILE A 111 20.26 -3.87 0.81
CA ILE A 111 20.27 -3.84 -0.65
C ILE A 111 21.52 -3.12 -1.17
N LYS A 112 22.06 -3.59 -2.29
CA LYS A 112 23.21 -2.98 -2.97
C LYS A 112 22.98 -2.94 -4.47
N LEU A 113 23.59 -1.97 -5.14
CA LEU A 113 23.71 -2.01 -6.60
C LEU A 113 24.53 -3.24 -7.00
N SER A 114 24.03 -3.92 -8.02
CA SER A 114 24.71 -5.02 -8.68
C SER A 114 24.67 -4.76 -10.19
N SER A 115 25.64 -5.27 -10.92
CA SER A 115 25.58 -5.29 -12.38
C SER A 115 26.17 -6.62 -12.83
N VAL A 116 25.56 -7.69 -12.31
CA VAL A 116 25.94 -9.07 -12.60
C VAL A 116 24.98 -9.59 -13.65
N ASN A 117 25.55 -10.19 -14.69
CA ASN A 117 24.80 -10.97 -15.66
C ASN A 117 24.88 -12.44 -15.25
N ILE A 118 23.73 -13.09 -15.07
CA ILE A 118 23.65 -14.52 -14.77
C ILE A 118 22.88 -15.16 -15.93
N GLY A 119 23.60 -15.88 -16.78
CA GLY A 119 23.08 -16.34 -18.06
C GLY A 119 22.80 -15.16 -18.99
N LEU A 120 21.56 -15.04 -19.47
CA LEU A 120 21.10 -13.98 -20.37
C LEU A 120 20.43 -12.81 -19.63
N GLU A 121 20.26 -12.91 -18.31
CA GLU A 121 19.56 -11.92 -17.51
C GLU A 121 20.53 -11.00 -16.77
N LYS A 122 20.19 -9.71 -16.75
CA LYS A 122 20.92 -8.68 -16.02
C LYS A 122 20.23 -8.39 -14.69
N PHE A 123 21.00 -8.43 -13.61
CA PHE A 123 20.53 -8.11 -12.27
C PHE A 123 21.14 -6.81 -11.77
N ASP A 124 20.30 -5.80 -11.63
CA ASP A 124 20.70 -4.44 -11.21
C ASP A 124 20.86 -4.31 -9.68
N PHE A 125 20.36 -5.29 -8.91
CA PHE A 125 20.37 -5.26 -7.45
C PHE A 125 20.79 -6.60 -6.85
N SER A 126 21.29 -6.51 -5.61
CA SER A 126 21.49 -7.66 -4.72
C SER A 126 20.87 -7.34 -3.37
N LEU A 127 20.13 -8.29 -2.80
CA LEU A 127 19.40 -8.16 -1.54
C LEU A 127 19.71 -9.34 -0.62
N HIS A 128 20.02 -9.07 0.64
CA HIS A 128 20.33 -10.13 1.59
C HIS A 128 19.12 -11.07 1.76
N PHE A 129 19.35 -12.39 1.74
CA PHE A 129 18.28 -13.40 1.65
C PHE A 129 17.24 -13.30 2.78
N ILE A 130 17.62 -12.85 3.98
CA ILE A 130 16.69 -12.61 5.10
C ILE A 130 15.66 -11.54 4.73
N ASP A 131 16.08 -10.43 4.11
CA ASP A 131 15.21 -9.33 3.75
C ASP A 131 14.32 -9.70 2.56
N TYR A 132 14.83 -10.54 1.66
CA TYR A 132 14.07 -11.18 0.58
C TYR A 132 12.97 -12.12 1.13
N LEU A 133 13.30 -13.03 2.03
CA LEU A 133 12.36 -14.00 2.60
C LEU A 133 11.25 -13.32 3.41
N ARG A 134 11.58 -12.24 4.13
CA ARG A 134 10.60 -11.44 4.90
C ARG A 134 9.47 -10.91 4.01
N ASN A 135 9.79 -10.53 2.77
CA ASN A 135 8.84 -9.90 1.85
C ASN A 135 8.21 -10.85 0.83
N THR A 136 8.72 -12.07 0.69
CA THR A 136 8.17 -13.10 -0.22
C THR A 136 7.21 -14.08 0.45
N SER A 137 7.02 -14.01 1.77
CA SER A 137 6.21 -14.96 2.55
C SER A 137 4.75 -15.10 2.09
N LEU A 138 4.19 -14.09 1.42
CA LEU A 138 2.81 -14.07 0.91
C LEU A 138 2.71 -14.34 -0.60
N PHE A 139 3.85 -14.51 -1.26
CA PHE A 139 3.91 -14.79 -2.69
C PHE A 139 3.87 -16.31 -2.89
N HIS A 140 2.86 -16.77 -3.62
CA HIS A 140 2.62 -18.20 -3.86
C HIS A 140 3.24 -18.67 -5.17
N GLU A 141 3.62 -17.72 -6.04
CA GLU A 141 4.18 -17.98 -7.35
C GLU A 141 5.59 -18.57 -7.22
N LYS A 142 5.89 -19.57 -8.06
CA LYS A 142 7.13 -20.35 -7.97
C LYS A 142 8.37 -19.48 -8.15
N GLU A 143 8.30 -18.43 -8.96
CA GLU A 143 9.39 -17.48 -9.21
C GLU A 143 9.87 -16.76 -7.94
N TRP A 144 9.03 -16.60 -6.91
CA TRP A 144 9.41 -15.97 -5.66
C TRP A 144 10.04 -16.92 -4.65
N LYS A 145 10.04 -18.23 -4.91
CA LYS A 145 10.72 -19.19 -4.04
C LYS A 145 12.23 -18.99 -4.14
N LEU A 146 12.90 -18.90 -2.99
CA LEU A 146 14.36 -18.67 -2.93
C LEU A 146 15.15 -19.72 -3.72
N VAL A 147 14.70 -20.97 -3.75
CA VAL A 147 15.31 -22.07 -4.52
C VAL A 147 15.31 -21.82 -6.04
N ASN A 148 14.45 -20.92 -6.53
CA ASN A 148 14.32 -20.56 -7.94
C ASN A 148 14.97 -19.20 -8.24
N ARG A 149 15.77 -18.63 -7.32
CA ARG A 149 16.46 -17.36 -7.50
C ARG A 149 17.98 -17.53 -7.50
N PRO A 150 18.72 -16.69 -8.24
CA PRO A 150 20.17 -16.65 -8.15
C PRO A 150 20.62 -16.13 -6.78
N VAL A 151 21.33 -16.96 -6.03
CA VAL A 151 21.89 -16.61 -4.71
C VAL A 151 23.40 -16.83 -4.69
N ILE A 152 24.16 -15.80 -4.36
CA ILE A 152 25.63 -15.87 -4.24
C ILE A 152 26.05 -15.19 -2.95
N LYS A 153 26.80 -15.89 -2.09
CA LYS A 153 27.30 -15.37 -0.81
C LYS A 153 26.20 -14.78 0.10
N GLY A 154 25.00 -15.36 0.09
CA GLY A 154 23.86 -14.91 0.90
C GLY A 154 23.08 -13.74 0.31
N GLU A 155 23.43 -13.28 -0.88
CA GLU A 155 22.75 -12.20 -1.58
C GLU A 155 21.91 -12.77 -2.72
N VAL A 156 20.64 -12.36 -2.80
CA VAL A 156 19.70 -12.70 -3.86
C VAL A 156 19.77 -11.62 -4.93
N TYR A 157 19.99 -12.01 -6.18
CA TYR A 157 20.12 -11.08 -7.30
C TYR A 157 18.76 -10.81 -7.92
N LEU A 158 18.44 -9.53 -8.09
CA LEU A 158 17.09 -9.06 -8.42
C LEU A 158 17.13 -8.00 -9.52
N SER A 159 16.12 -8.02 -10.39
CA SER A 159 15.87 -6.95 -11.34
C SER A 159 15.21 -5.76 -10.63
N LYS A 160 15.16 -4.60 -11.31
CA LYS A 160 14.40 -3.44 -10.84
C LYS A 160 12.92 -3.76 -10.54
N GLN A 161 12.31 -4.59 -11.39
CA GLN A 161 10.89 -4.96 -11.23
C GLN A 161 10.69 -5.83 -10.00
N ASP A 162 11.62 -6.75 -9.75
CA ASP A 162 11.57 -7.61 -8.56
C ASP A 162 11.65 -6.78 -7.27
N VAL A 163 12.61 -5.86 -7.20
CA VAL A 163 12.80 -4.99 -6.02
C VAL A 163 11.57 -4.11 -5.81
N ALA A 164 11.02 -3.51 -6.87
CA ALA A 164 9.80 -2.71 -6.77
C ALA A 164 8.62 -3.55 -6.26
N ARG A 165 8.47 -4.80 -6.71
CA ARG A 165 7.41 -5.71 -6.27
C ARG A 165 7.56 -6.14 -4.82
N LEU A 166 8.79 -6.37 -4.35
CA LEU A 166 9.04 -6.64 -2.93
C LEU A 166 8.77 -5.39 -2.07
N LEU A 167 9.18 -4.21 -2.53
CA LEU A 167 8.93 -2.94 -1.82
C LEU A 167 7.44 -2.63 -1.75
N GLN A 168 6.66 -2.96 -2.78
CA GLN A 168 5.20 -2.85 -2.72
C GLN A 168 4.64 -3.57 -1.50
N GLU A 169 5.12 -4.79 -1.23
CA GLU A 169 4.64 -5.58 -0.10
C GLU A 169 5.10 -5.01 1.26
N GLU A 170 6.35 -4.57 1.35
CA GLU A 170 6.87 -3.89 2.56
C GLU A 170 6.09 -2.59 2.84
N ILE A 171 5.83 -1.77 1.81
CA ILE A 171 5.06 -0.53 1.90
C ILE A 171 3.63 -0.82 2.32
N ARG A 172 2.97 -1.84 1.75
CA ARG A 172 1.62 -2.24 2.15
C ARG A 172 1.55 -2.53 3.64
N ARG A 173 2.46 -3.37 4.16
CA ARG A 173 2.53 -3.69 5.60
C ARG A 173 2.82 -2.46 6.45
N HIS A 174 3.70 -1.58 5.97
CA HIS A 174 3.99 -0.34 6.67
C HIS A 174 2.76 0.54 6.80
N ILE A 175 1.98 0.73 5.73
CA ILE A 175 0.75 1.52 5.77
C ILE A 175 -0.29 0.86 6.68
N GLU A 176 -0.47 -0.46 6.59
CA GLU A 176 -1.37 -1.21 7.49
C GLU A 176 -1.00 -1.03 8.96
N SER A 177 0.30 -0.95 9.29
CA SER A 177 0.78 -0.71 10.65
C SER A 177 0.56 0.72 11.16
N LYS A 178 0.39 1.69 10.24
CA LYS A 178 0.13 3.10 10.57
C LYS A 178 -1.35 3.40 10.78
N VAL A 179 -2.23 2.61 10.18
CA VAL A 179 -3.67 2.71 10.39
C VAL A 179 -4.04 1.98 11.69
N ASP A 180 -4.26 2.72 12.76
CA ASP A 180 -4.68 2.18 14.05
C ASP A 180 -6.15 2.53 14.35
N PRO A 181 -7.08 1.55 14.38
CA PRO A 181 -8.47 1.77 14.75
C PRO A 181 -8.65 2.41 16.14
N LYS A 182 -7.69 2.24 17.07
CA LYS A 182 -7.74 2.85 18.41
C LYS A 182 -7.68 4.37 18.35
N MET A 183 -7.06 4.92 17.31
CA MET A 183 -6.98 6.36 17.08
C MET A 183 -8.37 7.01 17.00
N ARG A 184 -9.39 6.28 16.55
CA ARG A 184 -10.77 6.75 16.46
C ARG A 184 -11.29 7.35 17.78
N SER A 185 -10.84 6.86 18.93
CA SER A 185 -11.25 7.36 20.26
C SER A 185 -10.71 8.74 20.62
N ILE A 186 -9.66 9.20 19.93
CA ILE A 186 -8.96 10.48 20.20
C ILE A 186 -9.34 11.54 19.16
N LEU A 187 -10.00 11.13 18.07
CA LEU A 187 -10.36 12.05 16.98
C LEU A 187 -11.60 12.89 17.32
N PRO A 188 -11.65 14.16 16.88
CA PRO A 188 -12.85 14.99 16.99
C PRO A 188 -14.06 14.36 16.27
N GLU A 189 -15.26 14.54 16.83
CA GLU A 189 -16.52 13.98 16.29
C GLU A 189 -16.73 14.31 14.81
N LYS A 190 -16.43 15.54 14.40
CA LYS A 190 -16.56 16.00 13.01
C LYS A 190 -15.79 15.13 12.00
N ILE A 191 -14.62 14.61 12.38
CA ILE A 191 -13.83 13.73 11.50
C ILE A 191 -14.43 12.33 11.45
N ILE A 192 -14.99 11.86 12.56
CA ILE A 192 -15.67 10.57 12.64
C ILE A 192 -16.91 10.59 11.75
N GLU A 193 -17.76 11.63 11.87
CA GLU A 193 -18.94 11.81 11.02
C GLU A 193 -18.57 11.87 9.54
N TRP A 194 -17.49 12.59 9.22
CA TRP A 194 -17.00 12.70 7.86
C TRP A 194 -16.52 11.36 7.30
N ALA A 195 -15.74 10.61 8.07
CA ALA A 195 -15.29 9.27 7.72
C ALA A 195 -16.46 8.29 7.54
N GLU A 196 -17.49 8.40 8.37
CA GLU A 196 -18.72 7.61 8.24
C GLU A 196 -19.53 7.98 7.00
N SER A 197 -19.63 9.27 6.68
CA SER A 197 -20.25 9.75 5.44
C SER A 197 -19.55 9.16 4.21
N LEU A 198 -18.21 9.17 4.18
CA LEU A 198 -17.44 8.51 3.13
C LEU A 198 -17.73 7.01 3.08
N LYS A 199 -17.69 6.31 4.21
CA LYS A 199 -18.00 4.87 4.26
C LYS A 199 -19.40 4.55 3.70
N ASN A 200 -20.40 5.34 4.09
CA ASN A 200 -21.79 5.14 3.70
C ASN A 200 -22.01 5.46 2.21
N GLY A 201 -21.39 6.52 1.70
CA GLY A 201 -21.45 6.89 0.29
C GLY A 201 -20.89 5.82 -0.66
N TYR A 202 -19.98 4.98 -0.18
CA TYR A 202 -19.38 3.90 -0.95
C TYR A 202 -19.74 2.49 -0.44
N ALA A 203 -20.73 2.37 0.45
CA ALA A 203 -21.11 1.11 1.08
C ALA A 203 -21.57 0.04 0.07
N GLU A 204 -22.31 0.44 -0.98
CA GLU A 204 -22.77 -0.47 -2.02
C GLU A 204 -21.61 -1.02 -2.86
N LYS A 205 -20.65 -0.18 -3.24
CA LYS A 205 -19.44 -0.63 -3.95
C LYS A 205 -18.57 -1.54 -3.08
N ILE A 206 -18.44 -1.19 -1.79
CA ILE A 206 -17.76 -2.04 -0.81
C ILE A 206 -18.44 -3.41 -0.71
N ARG A 207 -19.78 -3.47 -0.72
CA ARG A 207 -20.54 -4.72 -0.70
C ARG A 207 -20.31 -5.54 -1.96
N GLU A 208 -20.56 -4.99 -3.15
CA GLU A 208 -20.37 -5.67 -4.43
C GLU A 208 -18.97 -6.31 -4.54
N GLU A 209 -17.94 -5.59 -4.09
CA GLU A 209 -16.57 -6.08 -4.11
C GLU A 209 -16.25 -7.09 -2.99
N THR A 210 -16.88 -6.96 -1.82
CA THR A 210 -16.74 -7.98 -0.75
C THR A 210 -17.40 -9.30 -1.18
N PHE A 211 -18.51 -9.26 -1.93
CA PHE A 211 -19.18 -10.45 -2.45
C PHE A 211 -18.42 -11.12 -3.61
N SER A 212 -17.70 -10.36 -4.43
CA SER A 212 -16.86 -10.93 -5.51
C SER A 212 -15.55 -11.56 -4.99
N VAL A 213 -15.03 -11.10 -3.85
CA VAL A 213 -13.96 -11.78 -3.11
C VAL A 213 -14.55 -12.91 -2.27
N GLY A 214 -15.03 -13.96 -2.96
CA GLY A 214 -15.37 -15.29 -2.46
C GLY A 214 -15.62 -15.43 -0.95
N VAL A 215 -16.67 -14.79 -0.42
CA VAL A 215 -17.27 -15.24 0.83
C VAL A 215 -18.00 -16.53 0.49
N PHE A 216 -17.37 -17.69 0.75
CA PHE A 216 -18.10 -18.95 0.78
C PHE A 216 -19.16 -18.83 1.87
N SER A 217 -20.40 -18.59 1.48
CA SER A 217 -21.55 -18.77 2.36
C SER A 217 -21.57 -20.23 2.85
N PRO A 218 -21.81 -20.50 4.15
CA PRO A 218 -21.92 -21.87 4.67
C PRO A 218 -23.26 -22.53 4.29
N SER A 219 -23.96 -22.01 3.29
CA SER A 219 -25.15 -22.60 2.71
C SER A 219 -24.73 -23.59 1.63
N GLY A 220 -24.64 -24.86 2.03
CA GLY A 220 -24.67 -26.07 1.19
C GLY A 220 -24.07 -25.95 -0.21
N VAL A 221 -22.85 -26.43 -0.40
CA VAL A 221 -22.27 -26.66 -1.72
C VAL A 221 -23.14 -27.70 -2.44
N GLU A 222 -23.85 -27.31 -3.50
CA GLU A 222 -24.55 -28.25 -4.37
C GLU A 222 -23.52 -29.19 -5.02
N SER A 223 -23.75 -30.51 -4.88
CA SER A 223 -22.82 -31.57 -5.30
C SER A 223 -22.45 -31.54 -6.78
N ASP A 224 -23.24 -30.84 -7.60
CA ASP A 224 -23.04 -30.74 -9.05
C ASP A 224 -21.96 -29.74 -9.47
N CYS A 225 -21.50 -28.87 -8.56
CA CYS A 225 -20.39 -27.94 -8.82
C CYS A 225 -19.02 -28.46 -8.38
N LEU A 226 -18.93 -29.66 -7.81
CA LEU A 226 -17.67 -30.28 -7.40
C LEU A 226 -17.01 -31.04 -8.58
N PRO A 227 -15.70 -30.84 -8.82
CA PRO A 227 -14.98 -31.59 -9.85
C PRO A 227 -14.93 -33.08 -9.51
N PRO A 228 -14.79 -33.96 -10.51
CA PRO A 228 -14.96 -35.42 -10.36
C PRO A 228 -13.95 -36.10 -9.42
N CYS A 229 -12.90 -35.40 -9.00
CA CYS A 229 -11.91 -35.88 -8.05
C CYS A 229 -12.29 -35.66 -6.56
N ILE A 230 -13.38 -34.93 -6.28
CA ILE A 230 -13.86 -34.61 -4.91
C ILE A 230 -15.39 -34.86 -4.80
N ARG A 231 -15.96 -35.62 -5.74
CA ARG A 231 -17.32 -36.16 -5.56
C ARG A 231 -17.32 -37.33 -4.58
#